data_AF-A0A8B8LAF0-F1
#
_entry.id   AF-A0A8B8LAF0-F1
#
_cell.length_a   1.000
_cell.length_b   1.000
_cell.length_c   1.000
_cell.angle_alpha   90.00
_cell.angle_beta   90.00
_cell.angle_gamma   90.00
#
_symmetry.space_group_name_H-M   'P 1'
#
loop_
_entity.id
_entity.type
_entity.pdbx_description
1 polymer ?
#
loop_
_entity_poly.entity_id
_entity_poly.type
_entity_poly.pdbx_seq_one_letter_code
_entity_poly.pdbx_strand_id
1 'polypeptide(L)'
;MASVQPLPTDKRGKHRIVAELKRLHQDSKFLEEELEELEKTENVSTICMDLLQNMESRPDPLLPEIHGPVNLLWDRWFEGPQDPHACRCWIL
;
A
#
# COMPACT_ATOMS: atom_id res chain seq x y z
N MET A 1 -64.10 16.00 -21.60
CA MET A 1 -62.74 16.53 -21.38
C MET A 1 -62.08 15.67 -20.32
N ALA A 2 -61.17 14.78 -20.70
CA ALA A 2 -60.49 13.92 -19.73
C ALA A 2 -59.35 14.69 -19.04
N SER A 3 -59.37 14.72 -17.72
CA SER A 3 -58.32 15.32 -16.89
C SER A 3 -57.06 14.45 -16.96
N VAL A 4 -55.97 15.01 -17.48
CA VAL A 4 -54.64 14.37 -17.44
C VAL A 4 -54.08 14.59 -16.04
N GLN A 5 -54.06 13.55 -15.22
CA GLN A 5 -53.36 13.59 -13.94
C GLN A 5 -51.84 13.42 -14.18
N PRO A 6 -50.99 14.20 -13.49
CA PRO A 6 -49.54 14.06 -13.62
C PRO A 6 -49.08 12.71 -13.05
N LEU A 7 -48.34 11.95 -13.86
CA LEU A 7 -47.71 10.69 -13.44
C LEU A 7 -46.75 10.97 -12.28
N PRO A 8 -46.77 10.20 -11.18
CA PRO A 8 -45.81 10.37 -10.09
C PRO A 8 -44.39 10.17 -10.63
N THR A 9 -43.57 11.23 -10.54
CA THR A 9 -42.16 11.17 -10.93
C THR A 9 -41.44 10.17 -10.04
N ASP A 10 -40.94 9.08 -10.62
CA ASP A 10 -40.20 8.04 -9.91
C ASP A 10 -38.86 8.59 -9.41
N LYS A 11 -38.85 9.10 -8.18
CA LYS A 11 -37.65 9.68 -7.55
C LYS A 11 -36.65 8.60 -7.10
N ARG A 12 -36.95 7.30 -7.26
CA ARG A 12 -36.09 6.20 -6.80
C ARG A 12 -34.74 6.21 -7.52
N GLY A 13 -34.73 6.55 -8.81
CA GLY A 13 -33.49 6.76 -9.58
C GLY A 13 -32.70 7.99 -9.15
N LYS A 14 -33.38 9.11 -8.87
CA LYS A 14 -32.74 10.38 -8.49
C LYS A 14 -31.96 10.27 -7.17
N HIS A 15 -32.57 9.67 -6.13
CA HIS A 15 -31.88 9.52 -4.84
C HIS A 15 -30.65 8.61 -4.95
N ARG A 16 -30.75 7.54 -5.76
CA ARG A 16 -29.60 6.67 -6.03
C ARG A 16 -28.47 7.43 -6.71
N ILE A 17 -28.77 8.19 -7.76
CA ILE A 17 -27.76 9.02 -8.46
C ILE A 17 -27.11 10.02 -7.51
N VAL A 18 -27.90 10.68 -6.66
CA VAL A 18 -27.37 11.63 -5.67
C VAL A 18 -26.49 10.95 -4.62
N ALA A 19 -26.85 9.74 -4.17
CA ALA A 19 -26.03 8.99 -3.22
C ALA A 19 -24.67 8.57 -3.82
N GLU A 20 -24.70 8.08 -5.07
CA GLU A 20 -23.48 7.75 -5.81
C GLU A 20 -22.59 8.98 -6.03
N LEU A 21 -23.18 10.12 -6.40
CA LEU A 21 -22.45 11.37 -6.58
C LEU A 21 -21.83 11.87 -5.27
N LYS A 22 -22.55 11.77 -4.15
CA LYS A 22 -22.01 12.09 -2.82
C LYS A 22 -20.85 11.19 -2.43
N ARG A 23 -20.94 9.88 -2.72
CA ARG A 23 -19.85 8.94 -2.46
C ARG A 23 -18.61 9.33 -3.27
N LEU A 24 -18.76 9.50 -4.58
CA LEU A 24 -17.64 9.89 -5.45
C LEU A 24 -17.02 11.23 -5.07
N HIS A 25 -17.84 12.19 -4.65
CA HIS A 25 -17.33 13.48 -4.16
C HIS A 25 -16.50 13.33 -2.88
N GLN A 26 -16.95 12.47 -1.96
CA GLN A 26 -16.22 12.16 -0.74
C GLN A 26 -14.91 11.41 -1.04
N ASP A 27 -14.93 10.44 -1.95
CA ASP A 27 -13.74 9.70 -2.37
C ASP A 27 -12.73 10.65 -3.03
N SER A 28 -13.17 11.58 -3.88
CA SER A 28 -12.30 12.61 -4.48
C SER A 28 -11.65 13.48 -3.41
N LYS A 29 -12.41 13.91 -2.41
CA LYS A 29 -11.89 14.72 -1.30
C LYS A 29 -10.83 13.98 -0.50
N PHE A 30 -11.04 12.69 -0.20
CA PHE A 30 -10.05 11.88 0.51
C PHE A 30 -8.77 11.71 -0.31
N LEU A 31 -8.89 11.43 -1.61
CA LEU A 31 -7.72 11.31 -2.47
C LEU A 31 -6.92 12.61 -2.59
N GLU A 32 -7.61 13.75 -2.64
CA GLU A 32 -6.97 15.07 -2.62
C GLU A 32 -6.20 15.31 -1.31
N GLU A 33 -6.80 14.97 -0.17
CA GLU A 33 -6.16 15.06 1.15
C GLU A 33 -4.95 14.11 1.26
N GLU A 34 -5.06 12.85 0.83
CA GLU A 34 -3.95 11.88 0.82
C GLU A 34 -2.80 12.34 -0.08
N LEU A 35 -3.10 12.95 -1.23
CA LEU A 35 -2.08 13.47 -2.14
C LEU A 35 -1.33 14.66 -1.52
N GLU A 36 -2.04 15.55 -0.81
CA GLU A 36 -1.43 16.68 -0.10
C GLU A 36 -0.46 16.19 0.99
N GLU A 37 -0.82 15.15 1.73
CA GLU A 37 0.07 14.55 2.74
C GLU A 37 1.27 13.84 2.10
N LEU A 38 1.07 13.18 0.96
CA LEU A 38 2.16 12.52 0.24
C LEU A 38 3.18 13.53 -0.29
N GLU A 39 2.75 14.71 -0.76
CA GLU A 39 3.64 15.79 -1.21
C GLU A 39 4.48 16.38 -0.07
N LYS A 40 3.94 16.40 1.15
CA LYS A 40 4.67 16.84 2.36
C LYS A 40 5.63 15.79 2.91
N THR A 41 5.47 14.53 2.52
CA THR A 41 6.26 13.42 3.06
C THR A 41 7.69 13.49 2.53
N GLU A 42 8.66 13.22 3.41
CA GLU A 42 10.07 13.18 3.05
C GLU A 42 10.41 12.01 2.12
N ASN A 43 11.59 12.07 1.50
CA ASN A 43 12.05 10.98 0.65
C ASN A 43 12.19 9.67 1.46
N VAL A 44 11.71 8.57 0.88
CA VAL A 44 11.81 7.23 1.47
C VAL A 44 13.26 6.89 1.85
N SER A 45 14.25 7.26 1.02
CA SER A 45 15.66 7.02 1.33
C SER A 45 16.10 7.71 2.62
N THR A 46 15.67 8.95 2.86
CA THR A 46 15.99 9.70 4.10
C THR A 46 15.34 9.03 5.30
N ILE A 47 14.04 8.72 5.22
CA ILE A 47 13.30 8.05 6.29
C ILE A 47 13.93 6.68 6.62
N CYS A 48 14.32 5.90 5.61
CA CYS A 48 14.98 4.61 5.81
C CYS A 48 16.37 4.75 6.43
N MET A 49 17.16 5.76 6.04
CA MET A 49 18.46 6.02 6.66
C MET A 49 18.31 6.36 8.15
N ASP A 50 17.36 7.23 8.49
CA ASP A 50 17.10 7.61 9.89
C ASP A 50 16.61 6.41 10.71
N LEU A 51 15.75 5.56 10.13
CA LEU A 51 15.33 4.32 10.78
C LEU A 51 16.51 3.38 11.05
N LEU A 52 17.39 3.17 10.07
CA LEU A 52 18.58 2.33 10.22
C LEU A 52 19.50 2.88 11.32
N GLN A 53 19.78 4.18 11.32
CA GLN A 53 20.58 4.81 12.37
C GLN A 53 19.98 4.60 13.76
N ASN A 54 18.66 4.73 13.90
CA ASN A 54 17.97 4.47 15.15
C ASN A 54 18.11 2.99 15.59
N MET A 55 17.98 2.05 14.66
CA MET A 55 18.13 0.61 14.94
C MET A 55 19.57 0.25 15.33
N GLU A 56 20.57 0.87 14.70
CA GLU A 56 21.99 0.64 14.99
C GLU A 56 22.44 1.30 16.29
N SER A 57 21.77 2.36 16.72
CA SER A 57 22.15 3.13 17.92
C SER A 57 22.07 2.34 19.23
N ARG A 58 21.20 1.32 19.31
CA ARG A 58 21.05 0.48 20.49
C ARG A 58 20.81 -0.97 20.10
N PRO A 59 21.64 -1.92 20.59
CA PRO A 59 21.42 -3.34 20.31
C PRO A 59 20.10 -3.80 20.92
N ASP A 60 19.35 -4.60 20.16
CA ASP A 60 18.10 -5.20 20.63
C ASP A 60 18.41 -6.30 21.66
N PRO A 61 17.91 -6.22 22.90
CA PRO A 61 18.15 -7.23 23.93
C PRO A 61 17.62 -8.64 23.58
N LEU A 62 16.67 -8.74 22.64
CA LEU A 62 16.12 -10.00 22.16
C LEU A 62 16.90 -10.59 20.98
N LEU A 63 17.78 -9.81 20.36
CA LEU A 63 18.65 -10.28 19.30
C LEU A 63 20.03 -10.59 19.88
N PRO A 64 20.59 -11.79 19.65
CA PRO A 64 21.96 -12.05 20.05
C PRO A 64 22.89 -11.10 19.29
N GLU A 65 23.76 -10.39 20.01
CA GLU A 65 24.86 -9.68 19.37
C GLU A 65 25.77 -10.71 18.71
N ILE A 66 25.68 -10.82 17.38
CA ILE A 66 26.51 -11.75 16.60
C ILE A 66 27.91 -11.16 16.52
N HIS A 67 28.72 -11.41 17.55
CA HIS A 67 30.16 -11.17 17.52
C HIS A 67 30.83 -12.34 16.81
N GLY A 68 31.03 -12.23 15.50
CA GLY A 68 31.68 -13.27 14.70
C GLY A 68 31.87 -12.89 13.24
N PRO A 69 32.76 -13.58 12.51
CA PRO A 69 32.93 -13.35 11.08
C PRO A 69 31.61 -13.63 10.35
N VAL A 70 31.31 -12.82 9.32
CA VAL A 70 30.16 -13.01 8.43
C VAL A 70 30.14 -14.46 7.97
N ASN A 71 29.02 -15.15 8.25
CA ASN A 71 28.88 -16.53 7.85
C ASN A 71 28.58 -16.57 6.34
N LEU A 72 29.62 -16.81 5.55
CA LEU A 72 29.57 -16.91 4.08
C LEU A 72 28.66 -18.04 3.56
N LEU A 73 28.19 -18.94 4.44
CA LEU A 73 27.21 -19.96 4.06
C LEU A 73 25.79 -19.39 3.92
N TRP A 74 25.53 -18.16 4.39
CA TRP A 74 24.25 -17.48 4.17
C TRP A 74 24.08 -17.05 2.73
N ASP A 75 25.16 -16.67 2.03
CA ASP A 75 25.12 -16.26 0.63
C ASP A 75 24.53 -17.37 -0.26
N ARG A 76 24.78 -18.64 0.08
CA ARG A 76 24.18 -19.80 -0.59
C ARG A 76 22.64 -19.79 -0.62
N TRP A 77 21.97 -19.22 0.39
CA TRP A 77 20.51 -19.13 0.43
C TRP A 77 19.97 -18.01 -0.46
N PHE A 78 20.78 -16.99 -0.74
CA PHE A 78 20.41 -15.80 -1.52
C PHE A 78 20.96 -15.82 -2.97
N GLU A 79 21.95 -16.65 -3.28
CA GLU A 79 22.58 -16.78 -4.61
C GLU A 79 21.68 -17.41 -5.69
N GLY A 80 20.48 -17.89 -5.31
CA GLY A 80 19.60 -18.61 -6.22
C GLY A 80 20.19 -19.95 -6.69
N PRO A 81 19.52 -20.66 -7.61
CA PRO A 81 19.98 -21.96 -8.09
C PRO A 81 21.32 -21.81 -8.86
N GLN A 82 22.38 -22.48 -8.40
CA GLN A 82 23.70 -22.45 -9.06
C GLN A 82 23.73 -23.17 -10.43
N ASP A 83 22.71 -24.00 -10.72
CA ASP A 83 22.52 -24.62 -12.02
C ASP A 83 21.24 -24.08 -12.68
N PRO A 84 21.35 -23.33 -13.80
CA PRO A 84 20.19 -22.83 -14.54
C PRO A 84 19.32 -23.95 -15.12
N HIS A 85 19.80 -25.20 -15.19
CA HIS A 85 19.02 -26.37 -15.59
C HIS A 85 18.41 -27.16 -14.41
N ALA A 86 18.78 -26.86 -13.16
CA ALA A 86 18.28 -27.57 -11.99
C ALA A 86 16.95 -27.01 -11.44
N CYS A 87 16.65 -25.73 -11.62
CA CYS A 87 15.36 -25.17 -11.18
C CYS A 87 14.29 -25.36 -12.26
N ARG A 88 13.56 -26.48 -12.15
CA ARG A 88 12.24 -26.68 -12.80
C ARG A 88 11.10 -26.12 -11.93
N CYS A 89 11.36 -25.04 -11.22
CA CYS A 89 10.41 -24.46 -10.30
C CYS A 89 9.39 -23.63 -11.10
N TRP A 90 8.17 -24.14 -11.28
CA TRP A 90 7.03 -23.34 -11.69
C TRP A 90 6.56 -22.57 -10.46
N ILE A 91 7.08 -21.36 -10.26
CA ILE A 91 6.43 -20.43 -9.34
C ILE A 91 5.18 -19.95 -10.09
N LEU A 92 4.01 -20.27 -9.53
CA LEU A 92 2.69 -19.80 -9.97
C LEU A 92 2.60 -18.27 -9.95
#